data_AF-A0A1Q8BIE0-F1
#
_entry.id   AF-A0A1Q8BIE0-F1
#
_cell.length_a   1.000
_cell.length_b   1.000
_cell.length_c   1.000
_cell.angle_alpha   90.00
_cell.angle_beta   90.00
_cell.angle_gamma   90.00
#
_symmetry.space_group_name_H-M   'P 1'
#
loop_
_entity.id
_entity.type
_entity.pdbx_description
1 polymer ?
#
loop_
_entity_poly.entity_id
_entity_poly.type
_entity_poly.pdbx_seq_one_letter_code
_entity_poly.pdbx_strand_id
1 'polypeptide(L)'
;MGGVGGRVKIHGLKGGSSAFKTGVIEEGFVVGNWDPPVNEILEVQHLIGCNMSFRRSLVMKVGGFDNFFRSCNFREETDLCLRIRQLGYRLIFDPNASLVHKALGRKSSGARWIYYYVRNTIYIYLKYQTEGGLSILRFLRLLIFPPKDYAALSGVRISITPSIPLIATGGLFAGFLGYFTRREHSARVSSTSPTRSEKQS
;
A
#
# COMPACT_ATOMS: atom_id res chain seq x y z
N MET A 1 2.24 2.44 20.03
CA MET A 1 3.19 2.52 18.91
C MET A 1 3.31 1.15 18.25
N GLY A 2 2.83 1.00 17.02
CA GLY A 2 2.83 -0.26 16.26
C GLY A 2 3.93 -0.38 15.21
N GLY A 3 4.38 0.75 14.67
CA GLY A 3 5.47 0.83 13.71
C GLY A 3 5.98 2.26 13.57
N VAL A 4 7.23 2.38 13.10
CA VAL A 4 7.91 3.64 12.83
C VAL A 4 8.56 3.55 11.45
N GLY A 5 8.40 4.59 10.66
CA GLY A 5 9.20 4.81 9.44
C GLY A 5 9.69 6.24 9.40
N GLY A 6 10.29 6.64 8.29
CA GLY A 6 10.81 7.99 8.19
C GLY A 6 11.15 8.43 6.77
N ARG A 7 11.93 9.50 6.68
CA ARG A 7 12.17 10.22 5.44
C ARG A 7 12.93 9.36 4.42
N VAL A 8 12.49 9.40 3.17
CA VAL A 8 13.13 8.69 2.05
C VAL A 8 13.47 9.68 0.95
N LYS A 9 14.77 10.00 0.82
CA LYS A 9 15.30 10.86 -0.24
C LYS A 9 15.70 10.01 -1.44
N ILE A 10 15.44 10.45 -2.67
CA ILE A 10 15.86 9.69 -3.85
C ILE A 10 17.23 10.12 -4.30
N HIS A 11 18.10 9.16 -4.55
CA HIS A 11 19.41 9.45 -5.15
C HIS A 11 19.25 10.13 -6.51
N GLY A 12 19.78 11.35 -6.65
CA GLY A 12 19.80 12.09 -7.91
C GLY A 12 18.59 13.01 -8.19
N LEU A 13 17.50 12.91 -7.40
CA LEU A 13 16.45 13.92 -7.44
C LEU A 13 16.80 15.06 -6.48
N LYS A 14 16.86 16.29 -7.01
CA LYS A 14 17.07 17.50 -6.23
C LYS A 14 15.71 18.10 -5.87
N GLY A 15 15.47 18.29 -4.57
CA GLY A 15 14.23 18.87 -4.03
C GLY A 15 13.29 17.81 -3.47
N GLY A 16 12.83 18.05 -2.24
CA GLY A 16 11.75 17.28 -1.61
C GLY A 16 10.38 17.69 -2.15
N SER A 17 9.33 17.09 -1.60
CA SER A 17 7.96 17.50 -1.92
C SER A 17 7.64 18.87 -1.33
N SER A 18 6.82 19.67 -2.00
CA SER A 18 6.20 20.86 -1.42
C SER A 18 4.93 20.54 -0.63
N ALA A 19 4.42 19.31 -0.72
CA ALA A 19 3.25 18.87 0.02
C ALA A 19 3.64 18.41 1.44
N PHE A 20 2.82 18.80 2.42
CA PHE A 20 3.02 18.46 3.83
C PHE A 20 2.45 17.09 4.23
N LYS A 21 1.41 16.61 3.54
CA LYS A 21 0.76 15.32 3.86
C LYS A 21 1.69 14.16 3.53
N THR A 22 1.87 13.22 4.46
CA THR A 22 2.69 12.01 4.28
C THR A 22 2.00 10.80 4.90
N GLY A 23 2.13 9.63 4.27
CA GLY A 23 1.62 8.37 4.81
C GLY A 23 0.11 8.34 5.10
N VAL A 24 -0.70 9.13 4.40
CA VAL A 24 -2.16 9.20 4.60
C VAL A 24 -2.93 8.44 3.52
N ILE A 25 -4.18 8.10 3.82
CA ILE A 25 -5.17 7.58 2.89
C ILE A 25 -6.33 8.57 2.89
N GLU A 26 -6.52 9.26 1.77
CA GLU A 26 -7.49 10.34 1.62
C GLU A 26 -8.37 10.06 0.39
N GLU A 27 -9.70 10.07 0.58
CA GLU A 27 -10.68 9.74 -0.46
C GLU A 27 -10.39 8.41 -1.19
N GLY A 28 -9.84 7.44 -0.46
CA GLY A 28 -9.43 6.15 -1.04
C GLY A 28 -8.11 6.10 -1.76
N PHE A 29 -7.36 7.20 -1.75
CA PHE A 29 -6.04 7.29 -2.32
C PHE A 29 -4.99 7.20 -1.24
N VAL A 30 -4.11 6.20 -1.36
CA VAL A 30 -2.96 6.03 -0.49
C VAL A 30 -1.85 6.96 -0.98
N VAL A 31 -1.60 8.02 -0.20
CA VAL A 31 -0.59 9.06 -0.44
C VAL A 31 0.66 8.74 0.37
N GLY A 32 1.79 8.52 -0.31
CA GLY A 32 3.06 8.19 0.34
C GLY A 32 3.81 9.43 0.80
N ASN A 33 4.24 10.26 -0.16
CA ASN A 33 5.02 11.48 0.03
C ASN A 33 6.04 11.39 1.18
N TRP A 34 7.14 10.66 0.96
CA TRP A 34 8.11 10.30 2.00
C TRP A 34 9.28 11.27 2.13
N ASP A 35 9.25 12.41 1.43
CA ASP A 35 10.17 13.53 1.64
C ASP A 35 9.41 14.86 1.79
N PRO A 36 8.48 14.96 2.77
CA PRO A 36 7.72 16.18 3.03
C PRO A 36 8.59 17.25 3.70
N PRO A 37 8.26 18.55 3.60
CA PRO A 37 9.03 19.64 4.20
C PRO A 37 8.63 19.83 5.69
N VAL A 38 8.61 18.73 6.46
CA VAL A 38 8.24 18.71 7.90
C VAL A 38 9.41 18.26 8.77
N ASN A 39 9.51 18.80 9.97
CA ASN A 39 10.55 18.42 10.95
C ASN A 39 9.95 17.80 12.23
N GLU A 40 8.63 17.88 12.40
CA GLU A 40 7.92 17.20 13.46
C GLU A 40 7.68 15.71 13.18
N ILE A 41 7.53 14.95 14.26
CA ILE A 41 7.06 13.58 14.25
C ILE A 41 5.56 13.58 13.95
N LEU A 42 5.14 12.79 12.95
CA LEU A 42 3.76 12.74 12.48
C LEU A 42 3.14 11.36 12.72
N GLU A 43 1.87 11.32 13.10
CA GLU A 43 1.09 10.09 12.99
C GLU A 43 0.63 9.88 11.55
N VAL A 44 0.76 8.66 11.06
CA VAL A 44 0.45 8.27 9.67
C VAL A 44 -0.44 7.02 9.63
N GLN A 45 -1.09 6.79 8.48
CA GLN A 45 -1.93 5.63 8.24
C GLN A 45 -1.17 4.46 7.61
N HIS A 46 -0.08 4.74 6.89
CA HIS A 46 0.82 3.72 6.35
C HIS A 46 2.27 4.19 6.37
N LEU A 47 3.20 3.29 6.04
CA LEU A 47 4.64 3.51 5.97
C LEU A 47 5.17 2.94 4.66
N ILE A 48 6.37 3.38 4.23
CA ILE A 48 7.02 2.86 3.02
C ILE A 48 7.89 1.63 3.28
N GLY A 49 7.83 0.68 2.35
CA GLY A 49 8.57 -0.57 2.40
C GLY A 49 10.07 -0.45 2.68
N CYS A 50 10.74 0.55 2.08
CA CYS A 50 12.18 0.71 2.22
C CYS A 50 12.61 1.40 3.52
N ASN A 51 11.70 2.02 4.27
CA ASN A 51 11.98 2.70 5.53
C ASN A 51 10.84 2.53 6.52
N MET A 52 10.69 1.30 7.03
CA MET A 52 9.68 0.94 8.02
C MET A 52 10.22 -0.10 8.99
N SER A 53 9.80 -0.01 10.25
CA SER A 53 10.15 -0.91 11.33
C SER A 53 8.91 -1.20 12.17
N PHE A 54 8.71 -2.46 12.54
CA PHE A 54 7.57 -2.91 13.34
C PHE A 54 8.03 -3.83 14.46
N ARG A 55 7.22 -3.92 15.53
CA ARG A 55 7.41 -4.97 16.52
C ARG A 55 7.11 -6.33 15.90
N ARG A 56 8.06 -7.27 15.98
CA ARG A 56 7.89 -8.64 15.47
C ARG A 56 6.59 -9.28 15.95
N SER A 57 6.27 -9.14 17.25
CA SER A 57 5.04 -9.71 17.82
C SER A 57 3.77 -9.18 17.17
N LEU A 58 3.74 -7.91 16.74
CA LEU A 58 2.59 -7.34 16.04
C LEU A 58 2.47 -7.87 14.62
N VAL A 59 3.58 -7.94 13.89
CA VAL A 59 3.61 -8.51 12.53
C VAL A 59 3.11 -9.96 12.55
N MET A 60 3.57 -10.76 13.52
CA MET A 60 3.10 -12.13 13.70
C MET A 60 1.61 -12.18 14.09
N LYS A 61 1.16 -11.30 14.98
CA LYS A 61 -0.24 -11.23 15.43
C LYS A 61 -1.22 -10.93 14.30
N VAL A 62 -0.83 -10.11 13.31
CA VAL A 62 -1.65 -9.83 12.13
C VAL A 62 -1.49 -10.85 10.99
N GLY A 63 -0.64 -11.86 11.15
CA GLY A 63 -0.43 -12.92 10.15
C GLY A 63 0.62 -12.60 9.07
N GLY A 64 1.53 -11.66 9.32
CA GLY A 64 2.60 -11.31 8.38
C GLY A 64 2.13 -10.48 7.19
N PHE A 65 2.80 -10.58 6.04
CA PHE A 65 2.38 -9.93 4.78
C PHE A 65 1.35 -10.79 4.05
N ASP A 66 0.37 -10.15 3.41
CA ASP A 66 -0.63 -10.86 2.61
C ASP A 66 -0.05 -11.22 1.22
N ASN A 67 0.13 -12.53 0.98
CA ASN A 67 0.65 -13.09 -0.27
C ASN A 67 -0.21 -12.80 -1.52
N PHE A 68 -1.36 -12.13 -1.38
CA PHE A 68 -2.09 -11.59 -2.51
C PHE A 68 -1.32 -10.47 -3.22
N PHE A 69 -0.63 -9.62 -2.46
CA PHE A 69 0.23 -8.56 -2.95
C PHE A 69 1.55 -9.17 -3.43
N ARG A 70 1.77 -9.18 -4.74
CA ARG A 70 2.95 -9.80 -5.37
C ARG A 70 3.36 -9.05 -6.64
N SER A 71 4.58 -9.30 -7.11
CA SER A 71 5.17 -8.87 -8.40
C SER A 71 5.48 -7.38 -8.63
N CYS A 72 4.78 -6.44 -7.98
CA CYS A 72 4.99 -5.00 -8.22
C CYS A 72 5.55 -4.22 -7.03
N ASN A 73 5.81 -4.87 -5.88
CA ASN A 73 6.28 -4.25 -4.64
C ASN A 73 5.47 -2.98 -4.34
N PHE A 74 4.16 -3.17 -4.27
CA PHE A 74 3.19 -2.11 -4.12
C PHE A 74 1.97 -2.62 -3.36
N ARG A 75 1.67 -1.95 -2.24
CA ARG A 75 0.52 -2.12 -1.33
C ARG A 75 0.65 -3.21 -0.27
N GLU A 76 1.65 -4.09 -0.33
CA GLU A 76 1.90 -5.09 0.72
C GLU A 76 2.17 -4.45 2.08
N GLU A 77 2.93 -3.37 2.10
CA GLU A 77 3.27 -2.59 3.28
C GLU A 77 2.08 -1.79 3.78
N THR A 78 1.28 -1.24 2.86
CA THR A 78 0.06 -0.49 3.20
C THR A 78 -0.95 -1.42 3.88
N ASP A 79 -1.16 -2.62 3.36
CA ASP A 79 -2.04 -3.63 3.95
C ASP A 79 -1.58 -4.04 5.36
N LEU A 80 -0.28 -4.27 5.54
CA LEU A 80 0.29 -4.58 6.85
C LEU A 80 0.04 -3.45 7.85
N CYS A 81 0.29 -2.19 7.44
CA CYS A 81 0.06 -1.01 8.24
C CYS A 81 -1.41 -0.90 8.68
N LEU A 82 -2.35 -1.09 7.76
CA LEU A 82 -3.78 -0.99 8.04
C LEU A 82 -4.26 -2.10 8.98
N ARG A 83 -3.77 -3.33 8.83
CA ARG A 83 -4.08 -4.41 9.79
C ARG A 83 -3.53 -4.13 11.19
N ILE A 84 -2.32 -3.59 11.29
CA ILE A 84 -1.75 -3.17 12.58
C ILE A 84 -2.58 -2.04 13.21
N ARG A 85 -3.03 -1.07 12.41
CA ARG A 85 -3.91 0.01 12.87
C ARG A 85 -5.29 -0.49 13.31
N GLN A 86 -5.86 -1.48 12.64
CA GLN A 86 -7.12 -2.12 13.04
C GLN A 86 -7.02 -2.80 14.42
N LEU A 87 -5.81 -3.14 14.89
CA LEU A 87 -5.58 -3.61 16.27
C LEU A 87 -5.46 -2.46 17.30
N GLY A 88 -5.71 -1.21 16.91
CA GLY A 88 -5.63 -0.01 17.76
C GLY A 88 -4.22 0.59 17.90
N TYR A 89 -3.24 0.15 17.10
CA TYR A 89 -1.88 0.68 17.17
C TYR A 89 -1.67 1.88 16.24
N ARG A 90 -1.00 2.91 16.75
CA ARG A 90 -0.56 4.09 16.00
C ARG A 90 0.72 3.81 15.20
N LEU A 91 0.85 4.39 14.02
CA LEU A 91 2.06 4.36 13.20
C LEU A 91 2.65 5.75 13.11
N ILE A 92 3.97 5.86 13.16
CA ILE A 92 4.67 7.14 13.24
C ILE A 92 5.65 7.29 12.08
N PHE A 93 5.66 8.49 11.52
CA PHE A 93 6.72 9.00 10.66
C PHE A 93 7.65 9.89 11.48
N ASP A 94 8.94 9.55 11.53
CA ASP A 94 9.99 10.37 12.12
C ASP A 94 10.90 10.93 11.02
N PRO A 95 10.94 12.26 10.80
CA PRO A 95 11.77 12.85 9.76
C PRO A 95 13.29 12.66 9.99
N ASN A 96 13.71 12.39 11.22
CA ASN A 96 15.11 12.13 11.56
C ASN A 96 15.55 10.70 11.20
N ALA A 97 14.61 9.75 11.16
CA ALA A 97 14.84 8.39 10.67
C ALA A 97 14.92 8.40 9.14
N SER A 98 15.99 8.97 8.59
CA SER A 98 16.11 9.26 7.16
C SER A 98 17.09 8.33 6.43
N LEU A 99 16.80 8.03 5.17
CA LEU A 99 17.71 7.32 4.27
C LEU A 99 17.68 7.88 2.85
N VAL A 100 18.68 7.48 2.06
CA VAL A 100 18.74 7.73 0.62
C VAL A 100 18.40 6.43 -0.11
N HIS A 101 17.26 6.42 -0.82
CA HIS A 101 16.86 5.32 -1.66
C HIS A 101 17.53 5.43 -3.03
N LYS A 102 18.37 4.44 -3.34
CA LYS A 102 18.97 4.31 -4.67
C LYS A 102 18.02 3.49 -5.54
N ALA A 103 17.23 4.17 -6.37
CA ALA A 103 16.31 3.56 -7.33
C ALA A 103 17.07 2.90 -8.50
N LEU A 104 17.94 1.93 -8.21
CA LEU A 104 18.53 1.04 -9.21
C LEU A 104 17.56 -0.12 -9.39
N GLY A 105 16.79 -0.22 -10.46
CA GLY A 105 16.17 -1.54 -10.69
C GLY A 105 15.10 -1.76 -11.74
N ARG A 106 14.43 -0.76 -12.32
CA ARG A 106 13.57 -1.01 -13.50
C ARG A 106 13.69 0.10 -14.52
N LYS A 107 14.31 -0.20 -15.66
CA LYS A 107 14.40 0.70 -16.83
C LYS A 107 12.99 1.07 -17.35
N SER A 108 12.02 0.17 -17.20
CA SER A 108 10.61 0.41 -17.50
C SER A 108 9.69 -0.51 -16.69
N SER A 109 8.46 -0.05 -16.46
CA SER A 109 7.37 -0.92 -16.01
C SER A 109 6.59 -1.43 -17.20
N GLY A 110 6.82 -2.70 -17.56
CA GLY A 110 6.06 -3.37 -18.61
C GLY A 110 4.63 -3.72 -18.19
N ALA A 111 3.87 -4.28 -19.13
CA ALA A 111 2.49 -4.75 -18.98
C ALA A 111 2.22 -5.47 -17.64
N ARG A 112 3.11 -6.39 -17.25
CA ARG A 112 2.98 -7.14 -16.00
C ARG A 112 2.92 -6.22 -14.78
N TRP A 113 3.75 -5.19 -14.70
CA TRP A 113 3.74 -4.28 -13.57
C TRP A 113 2.42 -3.51 -13.49
N ILE A 114 1.92 -3.00 -14.62
CA ILE A 114 0.63 -2.27 -14.69
C ILE A 114 -0.51 -3.17 -14.22
N TYR A 115 -0.56 -4.41 -14.70
CA TYR A 115 -1.56 -5.39 -14.27
C TYR A 115 -1.58 -5.55 -12.74
N TYR A 116 -0.42 -5.78 -12.12
CA TYR A 116 -0.34 -6.00 -10.67
C TYR A 116 -0.54 -4.72 -9.87
N TYR A 117 -0.10 -3.57 -10.38
CA TYR A 117 -0.35 -2.25 -9.77
C TYR A 117 -1.86 -1.99 -9.68
N VAL A 118 -2.60 -2.20 -10.78
CA VAL A 118 -4.06 -2.06 -10.79
C VAL A 118 -4.70 -3.09 -9.87
N ARG A 119 -4.39 -4.37 -10.05
CA ARG A 119 -4.93 -5.48 -9.24
C ARG A 119 -4.79 -5.24 -7.74
N ASN A 120 -3.61 -4.87 -7.28
CA ASN A 120 -3.33 -4.64 -5.87
C ASN A 120 -4.05 -3.39 -5.36
N THR A 121 -4.17 -2.33 -6.18
CA THR A 121 -4.88 -1.10 -5.83
C THR A 121 -6.39 -1.34 -5.69
N ILE A 122 -7.00 -2.14 -6.57
CA ILE A 122 -8.43 -2.51 -6.43
C ILE A 122 -8.64 -3.30 -5.15
N TYR A 123 -7.77 -4.29 -4.91
CA TYR A 123 -7.91 -5.18 -3.76
C TYR A 123 -7.83 -4.42 -2.43
N ILE A 124 -6.84 -3.53 -2.26
CA ILE A 124 -6.73 -2.75 -1.03
C ILE A 124 -7.90 -1.79 -0.84
N TYR A 125 -8.39 -1.18 -1.94
CA TYR A 125 -9.52 -0.27 -1.89
C TYR A 125 -10.80 -0.98 -1.41
N LEU A 126 -11.10 -2.15 -1.98
CA LEU A 126 -12.26 -2.96 -1.58
C LEU A 126 -12.12 -3.51 -0.16
N LYS A 127 -10.90 -3.89 0.25
CA LYS A 127 -10.63 -4.49 1.57
C LYS A 127 -10.86 -3.53 2.74
N TYR A 128 -10.58 -2.24 2.55
CA TYR A 128 -10.61 -1.26 3.64
C TYR A 128 -11.72 -0.22 3.54
N GLN A 129 -12.52 -0.22 2.46
CA GLN A 129 -13.69 0.67 2.28
C GLN A 129 -13.40 2.10 2.72
N THR A 130 -12.38 2.70 2.14
CA THR A 130 -11.93 4.04 2.50
C THR A 130 -13.08 5.04 2.46
N GLU A 131 -13.29 5.75 3.55
CA GLU A 131 -14.32 6.78 3.69
C GLU A 131 -14.20 7.81 2.55
N GLY A 132 -15.33 8.17 1.93
CA GLY A 132 -15.40 9.15 0.83
C GLY A 132 -15.74 8.59 -0.55
N GLY A 133 -15.77 7.26 -0.73
CA GLY A 133 -16.13 6.64 -2.01
C GLY A 133 -15.05 6.83 -3.10
N LEU A 134 -15.13 6.03 -4.17
CA LEU A 134 -14.14 6.05 -5.23
C LEU A 134 -14.54 7.10 -6.25
N SER A 135 -13.85 8.24 -6.28
CA SER A 135 -13.97 9.16 -7.41
C SER A 135 -13.58 8.43 -8.69
N ILE A 136 -14.55 8.13 -9.54
CA ILE A 136 -14.33 7.38 -10.79
C ILE A 136 -13.27 8.07 -11.67
N LEU A 137 -13.23 9.40 -11.68
CA LEU A 137 -12.24 10.18 -12.43
C LEU A 137 -10.83 10.04 -11.85
N ARG A 138 -10.67 10.15 -10.53
CA ARG A 138 -9.36 9.95 -9.89
C ARG A 138 -8.90 8.49 -9.96
N PHE A 139 -9.85 7.56 -9.96
CA PHE A 139 -9.61 6.14 -10.15
C PHE A 139 -9.08 5.84 -11.56
N LEU A 140 -9.78 6.30 -12.60
CA LEU A 140 -9.34 6.17 -13.98
C LEU A 140 -7.96 6.81 -14.18
N ARG A 141 -7.71 7.96 -13.55
CA ARG A 141 -6.39 8.59 -13.54
C ARG A 141 -5.33 7.68 -12.93
N LEU A 142 -5.58 7.03 -11.80
CA LEU A 142 -4.62 6.12 -11.18
C LEU A 142 -4.33 4.88 -12.01
N LEU A 143 -5.29 4.37 -12.77
CA LEU A 143 -5.07 3.22 -13.67
C LEU A 143 -4.02 3.54 -14.75
N ILE A 144 -3.94 4.80 -15.16
CA ILE A 144 -3.06 5.27 -16.23
C ILE A 144 -1.76 5.86 -15.66
N PHE A 145 -1.86 6.56 -14.53
CA PHE A 145 -0.77 7.32 -13.91
C PHE A 145 -0.64 6.97 -12.42
N PRO A 146 0.38 6.19 -12.02
CA PRO A 146 0.68 5.97 -10.62
C PRO A 146 1.10 7.28 -9.93
N PRO A 147 1.02 7.35 -8.59
CA PRO A 147 1.47 8.50 -7.82
C PRO A 147 2.89 8.93 -8.20
N LYS A 148 3.12 10.24 -8.34
CA LYS A 148 4.40 10.80 -8.80
C LYS A 148 5.56 10.44 -7.87
N ASP A 149 5.29 10.42 -6.57
CA ASP A 149 6.21 9.98 -5.53
C ASP A 149 6.61 8.51 -5.72
N TYR A 150 5.66 7.62 -6.03
CA TYR A 150 5.98 6.24 -6.37
C TYR A 150 6.84 6.12 -7.64
N ALA A 151 6.49 6.84 -8.71
CA ALA A 151 7.27 6.83 -9.95
C ALA A 151 8.72 7.31 -9.71
N ALA A 152 8.89 8.34 -8.89
CA ALA A 152 10.19 8.85 -8.47
C ALA A 152 10.98 7.84 -7.62
N LEU A 153 10.33 7.21 -6.64
CA LEU A 153 10.94 6.20 -5.74
C LEU A 153 11.35 4.93 -6.48
N SER A 154 10.49 4.43 -7.35
CA SER A 154 10.71 3.18 -8.08
C SER A 154 11.64 3.34 -9.28
N GLY A 155 11.95 4.58 -9.69
CA GLY A 155 12.71 4.87 -10.91
C GLY A 155 11.99 4.41 -12.19
N VAL A 156 10.70 4.07 -12.07
CA VAL A 156 9.91 3.50 -13.16
C VAL A 156 9.63 4.56 -14.21
N ARG A 157 10.04 4.27 -15.44
CA ARG A 157 9.51 4.92 -16.64
C ARG A 157 8.33 4.10 -17.17
N ILE A 158 7.16 4.73 -17.26
CA ILE A 158 5.97 4.09 -17.81
C ILE A 158 6.06 4.18 -19.32
N SER A 159 6.13 3.03 -19.99
CA SER A 159 6.03 2.98 -21.45
C SER A 159 4.55 2.88 -21.81
N ILE A 160 3.97 3.94 -22.36
CA ILE A 160 2.57 3.94 -22.78
C ILE A 160 2.45 3.10 -24.06
N THR A 161 1.78 1.95 -23.97
CA THR A 161 1.45 1.11 -25.14
C THR A 161 -0.06 1.08 -25.35
N PRO A 162 -0.55 0.90 -26.60
CA PRO A 162 -1.99 0.79 -26.88
C PRO A 162 -2.70 -0.34 -26.12
N SER A 163 -1.95 -1.33 -25.63
CA SER A 163 -2.46 -2.46 -24.83
C SER A 163 -2.74 -2.14 -23.35
N ILE A 164 -2.31 -0.97 -22.84
CA ILE A 164 -2.48 -0.61 -21.43
C ILE A 164 -3.93 -0.68 -20.94
N PRO A 165 -4.94 -0.15 -21.66
CA PRO A 165 -6.33 -0.24 -21.21
C PRO A 165 -6.78 -1.68 -20.99
N LEU A 166 -6.44 -2.59 -21.91
CA LEU A 166 -6.79 -4.01 -21.80
C LEU A 166 -6.11 -4.67 -20.58
N ILE A 167 -4.83 -4.38 -20.38
CA ILE A 167 -4.05 -4.90 -19.24
C ILE A 167 -4.59 -4.36 -17.91
N ALA A 168 -4.91 -3.07 -17.84
CA ALA A 168 -5.48 -2.43 -16.66
C ALA A 168 -6.85 -3.02 -16.34
N THR A 169 -7.71 -3.23 -17.34
CA THR A 169 -9.00 -3.91 -17.18
C THR A 169 -8.84 -5.32 -16.62
N GLY A 170 -7.90 -6.11 -17.14
CA GLY A 170 -7.58 -7.43 -16.59
C GLY A 170 -7.11 -7.38 -15.12
N GLY A 171 -6.28 -6.39 -14.78
CA GLY A 171 -5.87 -6.14 -13.39
C GLY A 171 -7.05 -5.77 -12.49
N LEU A 172 -7.98 -4.96 -12.99
CA LEU A 172 -9.18 -4.53 -12.27
C LEU A 172 -10.05 -5.73 -11.90
N PHE A 173 -10.40 -6.55 -12.88
CA PHE A 173 -11.18 -7.78 -12.66
C PHE A 173 -10.48 -8.72 -11.69
N ALA A 174 -9.17 -8.93 -11.83
CA ALA A 174 -8.43 -9.82 -10.94
C ALA A 174 -8.37 -9.32 -9.50
N GLY A 175 -8.29 -8.00 -9.28
CA GLY A 175 -8.35 -7.39 -7.96
C GLY A 175 -9.72 -7.53 -7.33
N PHE A 176 -10.77 -7.26 -8.10
CA PHE A 176 -12.17 -7.42 -7.69
C PHE A 176 -12.47 -8.87 -7.31
N LEU A 177 -12.24 -9.80 -8.22
CA LEU A 177 -12.49 -11.23 -7.99
C LEU A 177 -11.66 -11.74 -6.80
N GLY A 178 -10.39 -11.35 -6.73
CA GLY A 178 -9.50 -11.71 -5.62
C GLY A 178 -10.01 -11.26 -4.25
N TYR A 179 -10.68 -10.11 -4.17
CA TYR A 179 -11.34 -9.65 -2.95
C TYR A 179 -12.53 -10.52 -2.58
N PHE A 180 -13.49 -10.70 -3.50
CA PHE A 180 -14.72 -11.44 -3.19
C PHE A 180 -14.47 -12.93 -2.91
N THR A 181 -13.62 -13.60 -3.68
CA THR A 181 -13.27 -15.01 -3.44
C THR A 181 -12.64 -15.20 -2.04
N ARG A 182 -11.77 -14.28 -1.62
CA ARG A 182 -11.13 -14.37 -0.29
C ARG A 182 -12.07 -13.99 0.84
N ARG A 183 -12.95 -13.03 0.63
CA ARG A 183 -13.98 -12.66 1.61
C ARG A 183 -14.93 -13.84 1.87
N GLU A 184 -15.38 -14.52 0.82
CA GLU A 184 -16.19 -15.73 0.95
C GLU A 184 -15.44 -16.85 1.66
N HIS A 185 -14.16 -17.07 1.33
CA HIS A 185 -13.34 -18.08 1.98
C HIS A 185 -13.21 -17.80 3.49
N SER A 186 -12.88 -16.56 3.87
CA SER A 186 -12.82 -16.17 5.28
C SER A 186 -14.16 -16.35 6.00
N ALA A 187 -15.28 -16.02 5.35
CA ALA A 187 -16.62 -16.21 5.92
C ALA A 187 -16.93 -17.71 6.17
N ARG A 188 -16.60 -18.58 5.21
CA ARG A 188 -16.77 -20.04 5.34
C ARG A 188 -15.89 -20.64 6.43
N VAL A 189 -14.64 -20.19 6.56
CA VAL A 189 -13.73 -20.64 7.63
C VAL A 189 -14.26 -20.19 8.99
N SER A 190 -14.77 -18.97 9.12
CA SER A 190 -15.36 -18.50 10.38
C SER A 190 -16.68 -19.20 10.76
N SER A 191 -17.45 -19.68 9.78
CA SER A 191 -18.69 -20.43 10.04
C SER A 191 -18.46 -21.92 10.33
N THR A 192 -17.28 -22.45 10.02
CA THR A 192 -16.92 -23.87 10.22
C THR A 192 -15.99 -24.09 11.42
N SER A 193 -15.45 -23.03 12.03
CA SER A 193 -14.74 -23.14 13.32
C SER A 193 -15.72 -23.49 14.44
N PRO A 194 -15.57 -24.65 15.11
CA PRO A 194 -16.42 -25.00 16.24
C PRO A 194 -16.24 -23.96 17.34
N THR A 195 -17.34 -23.48 17.89
CA THR A 195 -17.35 -22.73 19.15
C THR A 195 -16.63 -23.56 20.20
N ARG A 196 -15.43 -23.14 20.59
CA ARG A 196 -14.72 -23.74 21.71
C ARG A 196 -15.38 -23.26 23.00
N SER A 197 -16.57 -23.77 23.29
CA SER A 197 -17.21 -23.67 24.59
C SER A 197 -16.68 -24.77 25.50
N GLU A 198 -16.17 -24.32 26.65
CA GLU A 198 -16.03 -25.05 27.93
C GLU A 198 -15.01 -26.20 28.03
N LYS A 199 -13.99 -25.98 28.87
CA LYS A 199 -13.79 -26.71 30.14
C LYS A 199 -12.57 -26.14 30.86
N GLN A 200 -12.82 -25.25 31.83
CA GLN A 200 -11.98 -25.15 33.03
C GLN A 200 -12.92 -25.41 34.21
N SER A 201 -12.85 -26.64 34.70
CA SER A 201 -13.26 -27.08 36.03
C SER A 201 -12.25 -26.60 37.06
#